data_AF-A0A7W8P9C9-F1
#
_entry.id   AF-A0A7W8P9C9-F1
#
_cell.length_a   1.000
_cell.length_b   1.000
_cell.length_c   1.000
_cell.angle_alpha   90.00
_cell.angle_beta   90.00
_cell.angle_gamma   90.00
#
_symmetry.space_group_name_H-M   'P 1'
#
loop_
_entity.id
_entity.type
_entity.pdbx_description
1 polymer ?
#
loop_
_entity_poly.entity_id
_entity_poly.type
_entity_poly.pdbx_seq_one_letter_code
_entity_poly.pdbx_strand_id
1 'polypeptide(L)'
;MSFNIDLSSRRRVHLAIVGCLLMVVAGYLLFLAAPTVSSEQAKRAYKPIDLRSSEATATSSKEGIAWPDGINAGGSLATDDKPSGAASNDTPVQIDASLRAIFQKIVNRGNMSQNELDEFRARLQIALENDPEVAKLVTQFYHDMPAEQGMERDILRSILVDSAIGRDIVLQEANAIWEGRNESKYAEMYETYFNMPSQTPQEVFSKALSDLRSDATTDERTAVARLNLIGTLEEPSILDAANLRSEAVQTLNQIADGHDSELIRALAVQKLFRLNSPGEAANIAIGQFSRGAYPDLVRETLNSVSSGDVELTPNLRTALTMAVKRP
;
A
#
# COMPACT_ATOMS: atom_id res chain seq x y z
N MET A 1 -10.02 42.25 -48.06
CA MET A 1 -9.54 41.26 -49.05
C MET A 1 -8.41 40.47 -48.42
N SER A 2 -8.42 39.18 -48.68
CA SER A 2 -7.73 38.11 -47.96
C SER A 2 -6.22 38.01 -48.24
N PHE A 3 -5.55 37.32 -47.31
CA PHE A 3 -4.16 36.88 -47.29
C PHE A 3 -3.70 36.11 -48.53
N ASN A 4 -2.38 36.15 -48.80
CA ASN A 4 -1.61 34.91 -49.05
C ASN A 4 -0.09 35.13 -48.98
N ILE A 5 0.57 34.50 -48.01
CA ILE A 5 1.88 33.86 -48.20
C ILE A 5 1.84 32.55 -47.41
N ASP A 6 1.83 31.44 -48.15
CA ASP A 6 1.91 30.06 -47.66
C ASP A 6 3.38 29.62 -47.66
N LEU A 7 3.89 29.17 -46.52
CA LEU A 7 5.20 28.51 -46.39
C LEU A 7 5.06 27.27 -45.49
N SER A 8 5.14 26.13 -46.17
CA SER A 8 4.78 24.77 -45.76
C SER A 8 5.37 24.27 -44.42
N SER A 9 4.48 23.61 -43.67
CA SER A 9 4.61 22.96 -42.35
C SER A 9 5.77 21.96 -42.15
N ARG A 10 6.35 21.38 -43.22
CA ARG A 10 7.30 20.25 -43.07
C ARG A 10 8.68 20.62 -42.50
N ARG A 11 9.17 21.85 -42.69
CA ARG A 11 10.51 22.24 -42.18
C ARG A 11 10.55 22.47 -40.66
N ARG A 12 9.43 22.85 -40.03
CA ARG A 12 9.38 23.06 -38.57
C ARG A 12 9.40 21.75 -37.80
N VAL A 13 8.79 20.70 -38.36
CA VAL A 13 8.76 19.36 -37.73
C VAL A 13 10.15 18.71 -37.72
N HIS A 14 10.93 18.86 -38.80
CA HIS A 14 12.28 18.30 -38.84
C HIS A 14 13.27 19.02 -37.90
N LEU A 15 13.15 20.34 -37.69
CA LEU A 15 14.00 21.04 -36.72
C LEU A 15 13.67 20.66 -35.26
N ALA A 16 12.40 20.44 -34.94
CA ALA A 16 11.99 20.04 -33.59
C ALA A 16 12.46 18.62 -33.23
N ILE A 17 12.40 17.68 -34.18
CA ILE A 17 12.82 16.29 -33.96
C ILE A 17 14.34 16.17 -33.79
N VAL A 18 15.13 16.93 -34.56
CA VAL A 18 16.59 16.94 -34.41
C VAL A 18 17.02 17.58 -33.08
N GLY A 19 16.29 18.59 -32.60
CA GLY A 19 16.53 19.21 -31.29
C GLY A 19 16.27 18.26 -30.10
N CYS A 20 15.20 17.47 -30.14
CA CYS A 20 14.91 16.50 -29.09
C CYS A 20 15.92 15.35 -29.04
N LEU A 21 16.42 14.89 -30.18
CA LEU A 21 17.39 13.78 -30.24
C LEU A 21 18.76 14.16 -29.65
N LEU A 22 19.19 15.41 -29.81
CA LEU A 22 20.44 15.90 -29.22
C LEU A 22 20.37 16.03 -27.69
N MET A 23 19.19 16.37 -27.14
CA MET A 23 18.99 16.48 -25.68
C MET A 23 19.01 15.11 -24.98
N VAL A 24 18.46 14.08 -25.61
CA VAL A 24 18.44 12.71 -25.06
C VAL A 24 19.84 12.10 -25.03
N VAL A 25 20.64 12.33 -26.08
CA VAL A 25 22.03 11.84 -26.15
C VAL A 25 22.93 12.56 -25.13
N ALA A 26 22.73 13.86 -24.90
CA ALA A 26 23.47 14.61 -23.88
C ALA A 26 23.13 14.15 -22.45
N GLY A 27 21.86 13.82 -22.16
CA GLY A 27 21.45 13.27 -20.87
C GLY A 27 22.02 11.87 -20.60
N TYR A 28 22.08 11.02 -21.63
CA TYR A 28 22.62 9.66 -21.50
C TYR A 28 24.15 9.64 -21.27
N LEU A 29 24.89 10.57 -21.89
CA LEU A 29 26.34 10.70 -21.68
C LEU A 29 26.69 11.28 -20.29
N LEU A 30 25.84 12.13 -19.72
CA LEU A 30 26.00 12.60 -18.33
C LEU A 30 25.70 11.49 -17.30
N PHE A 31 24.79 10.57 -17.60
CA PHE A 31 24.48 9.44 -16.73
C PHE A 31 25.61 8.39 -16.71
N LEU A 32 26.29 8.19 -17.83
CA LEU A 32 27.45 7.28 -17.93
C LEU A 32 28.74 7.82 -17.27
N ALA A 33 28.79 9.12 -16.95
CA ALA A 33 29.96 9.77 -16.34
C ALA A 33 29.90 9.87 -14.81
N ALA A 34 28.83 9.38 -14.16
CA ALA A 34 28.71 9.42 -12.71
C ALA A 34 29.57 8.32 -12.05
N PRO A 35 30.44 8.64 -11.07
CA PRO A 35 31.28 7.65 -10.42
C PRO A 35 30.44 6.70 -9.55
N THR A 36 30.55 5.40 -9.80
CA THR A 36 29.92 4.34 -9.00
C THR A 36 30.50 4.33 -7.59
N VAL A 37 29.66 4.62 -6.59
CA VAL A 37 30.03 4.49 -5.17
C VAL A 37 29.99 3.00 -4.81
N SER A 38 31.15 2.48 -4.39
CA SER A 38 31.40 1.08 -4.04
C SER A 38 30.51 0.60 -2.88
N SER A 39 29.99 -0.61 -3.03
CA SER A 39 29.04 -1.33 -2.16
C SER A 39 29.57 -1.76 -0.78
N GLU A 40 30.62 -1.12 -0.26
CA GLU A 40 31.22 -1.48 1.04
C GLU A 40 30.87 -0.54 2.20
N GLN A 41 30.32 0.66 1.95
CA GLN A 41 29.98 1.60 3.03
C GLN A 41 28.58 1.42 3.64
N ALA A 42 27.68 0.64 3.02
CA ALA A 42 26.33 0.39 3.54
C ALA A 42 26.27 -0.65 4.70
N LYS A 43 27.37 -1.36 5.00
CA LYS A 43 27.40 -2.43 6.01
C LYS A 43 27.80 -2.00 7.43
N ARG A 44 27.97 -0.70 7.73
CA ARG A 44 28.51 -0.24 9.03
C ARG A 44 27.58 0.59 9.93
N ALA A 45 26.29 0.70 9.64
CA ALA A 45 25.36 1.46 10.48
C ALA A 45 24.23 0.58 11.05
N TYR A 46 24.56 -0.38 11.91
CA TYR A 46 23.58 -0.94 12.85
C TYR A 46 24.23 -1.20 14.21
N LYS A 47 23.74 -0.48 15.23
CA LYS A 47 23.99 -0.75 16.65
C LYS A 47 22.62 -0.74 17.34
N PRO A 48 22.17 -1.83 17.95
CA PRO A 48 20.92 -1.82 18.71
C PRO A 48 21.12 -1.08 20.04
N ILE A 49 20.16 -0.23 20.40
CA ILE A 49 20.07 0.41 21.72
C ILE A 49 19.04 -0.37 22.53
N ASP A 50 19.48 -0.91 23.67
CA ASP A 50 18.61 -1.49 24.70
C ASP A 50 17.74 -0.42 25.35
N LEU A 51 16.42 -0.60 25.34
CA LEU A 51 15.49 0.14 26.20
C LEU A 51 14.60 -0.84 26.97
N ARG A 52 14.75 -0.73 28.28
CA ARG A 52 14.24 -1.55 29.37
C ARG A 52 12.75 -1.26 29.62
N SER A 53 12.02 -2.31 29.99
CA SER A 53 10.60 -2.37 30.31
C SER A 53 10.07 -1.28 31.24
N SER A 54 8.83 -0.84 30.99
CA SER A 54 7.88 -0.46 32.06
C SER A 54 6.52 -1.10 31.80
N GLU A 55 6.08 -1.93 32.74
CA GLU A 55 4.75 -2.53 32.79
C GLU A 55 3.65 -1.47 32.97
N ALA A 56 2.52 -1.65 32.27
CA ALA A 56 1.24 -1.10 32.67
C ALA A 56 0.13 -2.11 32.35
N THR A 57 -0.48 -2.64 33.41
CA THR A 57 -1.56 -3.62 33.41
C THR A 57 -2.88 -2.99 32.97
N ALA A 58 -3.56 -3.56 31.99
CA ALA A 58 -4.99 -3.30 31.73
C ALA A 58 -5.71 -4.60 31.34
N THR A 59 -6.65 -4.98 32.20
CA THR A 59 -7.63 -6.07 32.05
C THR A 59 -8.55 -5.82 30.85
N SER A 60 -8.72 -6.81 29.97
CA SER A 60 -9.74 -6.79 28.90
C SER A 60 -10.63 -8.02 28.97
N SER A 61 -11.93 -7.75 29.10
CA SER A 61 -13.03 -8.72 29.09
C SER A 61 -13.27 -9.26 27.68
N LYS A 62 -13.31 -10.58 27.55
CA LYS A 62 -13.75 -11.31 26.35
C LYS A 62 -15.22 -11.04 26.07
N GLU A 63 -15.53 -10.46 24.91
CA GLU A 63 -16.77 -10.69 24.18
C GLU A 63 -16.45 -10.68 22.68
N GLY A 64 -16.83 -11.76 21.99
CA GLY A 64 -16.51 -12.01 20.58
C GLY A 64 -17.35 -11.15 19.63
N ILE A 65 -16.74 -10.78 18.50
CA ILE A 65 -17.42 -10.05 17.42
C ILE A 65 -17.15 -10.77 16.10
N ALA A 66 -18.25 -11.03 15.39
CA ALA A 66 -18.30 -11.57 14.04
C ALA A 66 -17.86 -10.52 13.01
N TRP A 67 -17.20 -11.01 11.96
CA TRP A 67 -16.62 -10.23 10.85
C TRP A 67 -17.67 -9.46 10.04
N PRO A 68 -17.36 -8.21 9.66
CA PRO A 68 -17.53 -7.80 8.27
C PRO A 68 -16.36 -6.96 7.72
N ASP A 69 -16.04 -7.20 6.45
CA ASP A 69 -15.27 -6.40 5.47
C ASP A 69 -14.15 -5.46 5.96
N GLY A 70 -12.92 -5.81 5.56
CA GLY A 70 -11.72 -4.99 5.70
C GLY A 70 -10.59 -5.77 6.36
N ILE A 71 -9.61 -6.21 5.55
CA ILE A 71 -8.36 -6.78 6.05
C ILE A 71 -7.61 -5.66 6.78
N ASN A 72 -7.86 -5.54 8.09
CA ASN A 72 -7.03 -4.79 9.02
C ASN A 72 -5.78 -5.62 9.33
N ALA A 73 -4.77 -5.54 8.47
CA ALA A 73 -3.40 -5.89 8.83
C ALA A 73 -2.79 -4.69 9.57
N GLY A 74 -3.07 -4.57 10.87
CA GLY A 74 -2.67 -3.39 11.64
C GLY A 74 -3.06 -3.49 13.11
N GLY A 75 -2.66 -4.58 13.74
CA GLY A 75 -2.95 -4.85 15.14
C GLY A 75 -2.15 -6.07 15.62
N SER A 76 -0.83 -5.95 15.63
CA SER A 76 0.04 -6.95 16.25
C SER A 76 -0.17 -6.91 17.76
N LEU A 77 -1.12 -7.73 18.24
CA LEU A 77 -1.06 -8.26 19.60
C LEU A 77 0.05 -9.30 19.57
N ALA A 78 1.24 -8.90 20.00
CA ALA A 78 2.32 -9.81 20.33
C ALA A 78 1.87 -10.72 21.48
N THR A 79 1.23 -11.83 21.15
CA THR A 79 1.20 -12.99 22.05
C THR A 79 2.52 -13.71 21.83
N ASP A 80 3.36 -13.66 22.85
CA ASP A 80 4.67 -14.31 22.98
C ASP A 80 4.55 -15.86 23.07
N ASP A 81 3.60 -16.44 22.34
CA ASP A 81 3.46 -17.89 22.18
C ASP A 81 4.15 -18.30 20.89
N LYS A 82 5.48 -18.37 20.98
CA LYS A 82 6.33 -19.04 19.99
C LYS A 82 5.78 -20.47 19.81
N PRO A 83 5.34 -20.90 18.61
CA PRO A 83 4.93 -22.28 18.42
C PRO A 83 6.12 -23.17 18.76
N SER A 84 5.91 -24.07 19.72
CA SER A 84 6.89 -25.04 20.18
C SER A 84 7.52 -25.73 18.98
N GLY A 85 8.84 -25.56 18.84
CA GLY A 85 9.59 -25.98 17.68
C GLY A 85 9.53 -27.49 17.45
N ALA A 86 8.72 -27.89 16.47
CA ALA A 86 9.07 -29.00 15.61
C ALA A 86 9.77 -28.39 14.39
N ALA A 87 11.05 -28.70 14.18
CA ALA A 87 11.70 -28.37 12.92
C ALA A 87 10.88 -29.00 11.79
N SER A 88 10.25 -28.16 10.96
CA SER A 88 9.66 -28.63 9.71
C SER A 88 10.81 -29.07 8.83
N ASN A 89 11.01 -30.38 8.72
CA ASN A 89 11.95 -31.00 7.78
C ASN A 89 11.31 -31.15 6.39
N ASP A 90 10.28 -30.36 6.07
CA ASP A 90 9.60 -30.43 4.79
C ASP A 90 10.59 -30.01 3.69
N THR A 91 10.85 -30.94 2.78
CA THR A 91 11.67 -30.72 1.59
C THR A 91 11.01 -29.70 0.66
N PRO A 92 11.77 -29.04 -0.24
CA PRO A 92 11.20 -28.14 -1.25
C PRO A 92 10.03 -28.75 -2.03
N VAL A 93 10.09 -30.06 -2.32
CA VAL A 93 9.03 -30.80 -3.02
C VAL A 93 7.75 -30.88 -2.19
N GLN A 94 7.86 -31.10 -0.88
CA GLN A 94 6.70 -31.15 0.02
C GLN A 94 6.07 -29.76 0.21
N ILE A 95 6.88 -28.71 0.25
CA ILE A 95 6.40 -27.33 0.30
C ILE A 95 5.69 -26.94 -0.99
N ASP A 96 6.25 -27.23 -2.17
CA ASP A 96 5.59 -26.97 -3.47
C ASP A 96 4.24 -27.67 -3.58
N ALA A 97 4.19 -28.95 -3.20
CA ALA A 97 2.95 -29.73 -3.20
C ALA A 97 1.92 -29.13 -2.24
N SER A 98 2.34 -28.70 -1.04
CA SER A 98 1.46 -28.07 -0.04
C SER A 98 0.93 -26.72 -0.51
N LEU A 99 1.79 -25.87 -1.10
CA LEU A 99 1.42 -24.59 -1.71
C LEU A 99 0.35 -24.80 -2.78
N ARG A 100 0.62 -25.67 -3.75
CA ARG A 100 -0.33 -25.96 -4.84
C ARG A 100 -1.65 -26.51 -4.31
N ALA A 101 -1.60 -27.45 -3.35
CA ALA A 101 -2.81 -28.05 -2.78
C ALA A 101 -3.69 -27.01 -2.06
N ILE A 102 -3.09 -26.14 -1.24
CA ILE A 102 -3.80 -25.10 -0.49
C ILE A 102 -4.41 -24.07 -1.44
N PHE A 103 -3.62 -23.55 -2.39
CA PHE A 103 -4.12 -22.55 -3.32
C PHE A 103 -5.15 -23.13 -4.29
N GLN A 104 -5.00 -24.39 -4.72
CA GLN A 104 -6.04 -25.08 -5.49
C GLN A 104 -7.33 -25.23 -4.68
N LYS A 105 -7.23 -25.51 -3.37
CA LYS A 105 -8.39 -25.61 -2.48
C LYS A 105 -9.08 -24.26 -2.29
N ILE A 106 -8.33 -23.16 -2.16
CA ILE A 106 -8.85 -21.80 -2.09
C ILE A 106 -9.58 -21.43 -3.39
N VAL A 107 -8.93 -21.61 -4.54
CA VAL A 107 -9.50 -21.33 -5.87
C VAL A 107 -10.80 -22.11 -6.09
N ASN A 108 -10.85 -23.37 -5.67
CA ASN A 108 -12.03 -24.23 -5.80
C ASN A 108 -13.10 -23.98 -4.73
N ARG A 109 -12.94 -22.96 -3.86
CA ARG A 109 -13.81 -22.67 -2.71
C ARG A 109 -14.05 -23.89 -1.82
N GLY A 110 -13.03 -24.73 -1.69
CA GLY A 110 -13.08 -25.88 -0.80
C GLY A 110 -13.12 -25.46 0.67
N ASN A 111 -13.72 -26.30 1.52
CA ASN A 111 -13.73 -26.06 2.96
C ASN A 111 -12.30 -26.11 3.54
N MET A 112 -11.72 -24.96 3.83
CA MET A 112 -10.44 -24.83 4.52
C MET A 112 -10.68 -24.46 5.99
N SER A 113 -10.11 -25.23 6.91
CA SER A 113 -10.20 -24.90 8.34
C SER A 113 -9.13 -23.87 8.71
N GLN A 114 -9.38 -23.05 9.73
CA GLN A 114 -8.38 -22.11 10.24
C GLN A 114 -7.10 -22.84 10.69
N ASN A 115 -7.25 -23.97 11.39
CA ASN A 115 -6.12 -24.80 11.83
C ASN A 115 -5.25 -25.28 10.67
N GLU A 116 -5.86 -25.68 9.55
CA GLU A 116 -5.11 -26.12 8.36
C GLU A 116 -4.25 -25.00 7.78
N LEU A 117 -4.78 -23.76 7.75
CA LEU A 117 -4.04 -22.59 7.29
C LEU A 117 -2.92 -22.20 8.26
N ASP A 118 -3.17 -22.26 9.56
CA ASP A 118 -2.19 -21.92 10.60
C ASP A 118 -1.04 -22.94 10.63
N GLU A 119 -1.36 -24.24 10.51
CA GLU A 119 -0.35 -25.30 10.40
C GLU A 119 0.51 -25.13 9.15
N PHE A 120 -0.09 -24.76 8.02
CA PHE A 120 0.66 -24.46 6.81
C PHE A 120 1.55 -23.23 6.97
N ARG A 121 1.03 -22.13 7.53
CA ARG A 121 1.79 -20.91 7.80
C ARG A 121 3.03 -21.22 8.64
N ALA A 122 2.86 -21.93 9.76
CA ALA A 122 3.97 -22.29 10.63
C ALA A 122 5.02 -23.16 9.91
N ARG A 123 4.59 -24.17 9.14
CA ARG A 123 5.49 -25.03 8.38
C ARG A 123 6.26 -24.26 7.30
N LEU A 124 5.58 -23.37 6.57
CA LEU A 124 6.19 -22.55 5.53
C LEU A 124 7.22 -21.58 6.11
N GLN A 125 6.91 -20.92 7.22
CA GLN A 125 7.84 -20.00 7.90
C GLN A 125 9.13 -20.72 8.32
N ILE A 126 9.00 -21.87 8.97
CA ILE A 126 10.16 -22.68 9.39
C ILE A 126 10.97 -23.16 8.18
N ALA A 127 10.31 -23.55 7.10
CA ALA A 127 10.99 -24.02 5.89
C ALA A 127 11.74 -22.88 5.16
N LEU A 128 11.14 -21.70 5.08
CA LEU A 128 11.78 -20.50 4.51
C LEU A 128 13.08 -20.13 5.23
N GLU A 129 13.09 -20.24 6.56
CA GLU A 129 14.27 -19.90 7.38
C GLU A 129 15.39 -20.94 7.29
N ASN A 130 15.07 -22.20 7.05
CA ASN A 130 16.02 -23.30 7.10
C ASN A 130 16.56 -23.74 5.73
N ASP A 131 15.83 -23.49 4.63
CA ASP A 131 16.20 -23.96 3.30
C ASP A 131 16.10 -22.85 2.22
N PRO A 132 17.22 -22.40 1.64
CA PRO A 132 17.20 -21.38 0.59
C PRO A 132 16.55 -21.84 -0.72
N GLU A 133 16.47 -23.15 -0.99
CA GLU A 133 15.76 -23.67 -2.14
C GLU A 133 14.24 -23.54 -1.97
N VAL A 134 13.73 -23.62 -0.73
CA VAL A 134 12.33 -23.29 -0.42
C VAL A 134 12.07 -21.81 -0.69
N ALA A 135 12.97 -20.91 -0.28
CA ALA A 135 12.83 -19.48 -0.55
C ALA A 135 12.73 -19.20 -2.06
N LYS A 136 13.63 -19.75 -2.87
CA LYS A 136 13.58 -19.62 -4.35
C LYS A 136 12.28 -20.14 -4.93
N LEU A 137 11.82 -21.29 -4.45
CA LEU A 137 10.58 -21.91 -4.91
C LEU A 137 9.37 -21.02 -4.62
N VAL A 138 9.29 -20.49 -3.40
CA VAL A 138 8.22 -19.59 -2.97
C VAL A 138 8.26 -18.27 -3.75
N THR A 139 9.45 -17.71 -4.00
CA THR A 139 9.62 -16.53 -4.86
C THR A 139 9.06 -16.78 -6.25
N GLN A 140 9.44 -17.89 -6.89
CA GLN A 140 8.95 -18.23 -8.22
C GLN A 140 7.43 -18.43 -8.21
N PHE A 141 6.90 -19.15 -7.21
CA PHE A 141 5.46 -19.37 -7.06
C PHE A 141 4.70 -18.04 -6.94
N TYR A 142 5.19 -17.10 -6.10
CA TYR A 142 4.58 -15.79 -5.91
C TYR A 142 4.65 -14.92 -7.19
N HIS A 143 5.77 -14.95 -7.89
CA HIS A 143 5.96 -14.23 -9.16
C HIS A 143 4.96 -14.70 -10.24
N ASP A 144 4.79 -16.02 -10.35
CA ASP A 144 4.00 -16.68 -11.38
C ASP A 144 2.49 -16.64 -11.14
N MET A 145 2.00 -16.15 -9.98
CA MET A 145 0.56 -16.07 -9.74
C MET A 145 -0.12 -15.13 -10.76
N PRO A 146 -1.16 -15.60 -11.47
CA PRO A 146 -1.92 -14.78 -12.43
C PRO A 146 -2.54 -13.54 -11.77
N ALA A 147 -2.79 -12.50 -12.56
CA ALA A 147 -3.43 -11.26 -12.08
C ALA A 147 -4.86 -11.50 -11.58
N GLU A 148 -5.55 -12.51 -12.12
CA GLU A 148 -6.90 -12.92 -11.73
C GLU A 148 -6.92 -13.55 -10.33
N GLN A 149 -5.76 -13.98 -9.81
CA GLN A 149 -5.59 -14.57 -8.47
C GLN A 149 -5.19 -13.52 -7.42
N GLY A 150 -5.79 -12.33 -7.49
CA GLY A 150 -5.50 -11.23 -6.56
C GLY A 150 -5.74 -11.61 -5.10
N MET A 151 -6.87 -12.27 -4.80
CA MET A 151 -7.21 -12.72 -3.45
C MET A 151 -6.21 -13.76 -2.92
N GLU A 152 -5.82 -14.73 -3.74
CA GLU A 152 -4.85 -15.74 -3.37
C GLU A 152 -3.46 -15.12 -3.14
N ARG A 153 -3.08 -14.17 -4.00
CA ARG A 153 -1.84 -13.40 -3.83
C ARG A 153 -1.84 -12.63 -2.51
N ASP A 154 -2.97 -12.03 -2.13
CA ASP A 154 -3.13 -11.33 -0.85
C ASP A 154 -3.00 -12.28 0.34
N ILE A 155 -3.60 -13.47 0.26
CA ILE A 155 -3.46 -14.51 1.29
C ILE A 155 -2.00 -14.93 1.41
N LEU A 156 -1.32 -15.25 0.30
CA LEU A 156 0.09 -15.63 0.35
C LEU A 156 0.95 -14.49 0.89
N ARG A 157 0.71 -13.25 0.46
CA ARG A 157 1.41 -12.06 0.96
C ARG A 157 1.26 -11.97 2.49
N SER A 158 0.04 -12.13 3.01
CA SER A 158 -0.24 -12.09 4.46
C SER A 158 0.51 -13.16 5.26
N ILE A 159 0.76 -14.33 4.67
CA ILE A 159 1.54 -15.41 5.28
C ILE A 159 3.04 -15.09 5.24
N LEU A 160 3.52 -14.51 4.14
CA LEU A 160 4.94 -14.22 3.92
C LEU A 160 5.44 -13.04 4.75
N VAL A 161 4.63 -12.00 4.94
CA VAL A 161 5.07 -10.78 5.65
C VAL A 161 5.41 -11.01 7.13
N ASP A 162 4.99 -12.14 7.70
CA ASP A 162 5.30 -12.54 9.07
C ASP A 162 6.80 -12.87 9.27
N SER A 163 7.53 -13.29 8.22
CA SER A 163 8.96 -13.62 8.31
C SER A 163 9.84 -12.62 7.56
N ALA A 164 11.11 -12.48 7.98
CA ALA A 164 12.04 -11.57 7.32
C ALA A 164 12.32 -11.98 5.86
N ILE A 165 12.46 -13.28 5.61
CA ILE A 165 12.65 -13.83 4.26
C ILE A 165 11.40 -13.65 3.43
N GLY A 166 10.21 -13.90 3.98
CA GLY A 166 8.96 -13.72 3.24
C GLY A 166 8.71 -12.25 2.88
N ARG A 167 9.06 -11.28 3.77
CA ARG A 167 9.06 -9.85 3.44
C ARG A 167 9.98 -9.52 2.28
N ASP A 168 11.19 -10.08 2.25
CA ASP A 168 12.13 -9.88 1.15
C ASP A 168 11.57 -10.41 -0.18
N ILE A 169 10.91 -11.58 -0.17
CA ILE A 169 10.26 -12.16 -1.35
C ILE A 169 9.21 -11.20 -1.94
N VAL A 170 8.29 -10.70 -1.10
CA VAL A 170 7.21 -9.81 -1.59
C VAL A 170 7.74 -8.45 -2.05
N LEU A 171 8.76 -7.91 -1.36
CA LEU A 171 9.41 -6.65 -1.76
C LEU A 171 10.19 -6.79 -3.07
N GLN A 172 10.88 -7.91 -3.28
CA GLN A 172 11.58 -8.18 -4.53
C GLN A 172 10.62 -8.19 -5.72
N GLU A 173 9.44 -8.81 -5.59
CA GLU A 173 8.42 -8.78 -6.65
C GLU A 173 7.90 -7.36 -6.89
N ALA A 174 7.60 -6.59 -5.84
CA ALA A 174 7.15 -5.21 -5.98
C ALA A 174 8.21 -4.33 -6.69
N ASN A 175 9.48 -4.47 -6.30
CA ASN A 175 10.59 -3.78 -6.94
C ASN A 175 10.77 -4.22 -8.40
N ALA A 176 10.63 -5.51 -8.70
CA ALA A 176 10.72 -6.02 -10.07
C ALA A 176 9.58 -5.48 -10.96
N ILE A 177 8.35 -5.40 -10.43
CA ILE A 177 7.21 -4.77 -11.12
C ILE A 177 7.50 -3.30 -11.42
N TRP A 178 8.03 -2.58 -10.44
CA TRP A 178 8.40 -1.16 -10.57
C TRP A 178 9.50 -0.94 -11.62
N GLU A 179 10.62 -1.64 -11.49
CA GLU A 179 11.77 -1.54 -12.40
C GLU A 179 11.41 -1.97 -13.82
N GLY A 180 10.62 -3.03 -13.96
CA GLY A 180 10.11 -3.54 -15.22
C GLY A 180 8.99 -2.70 -15.84
N ARG A 181 8.45 -1.71 -15.12
CA ARG A 181 7.33 -0.86 -15.51
C ARG A 181 6.10 -1.66 -15.95
N ASN A 182 5.81 -2.75 -15.25
CA ASN A 182 4.69 -3.62 -15.59
C ASN A 182 3.38 -3.04 -15.05
N GLU A 183 2.81 -2.08 -15.78
CA GLU A 183 1.62 -1.32 -15.36
C GLU A 183 0.42 -2.22 -15.04
N SER A 184 0.27 -3.36 -15.70
CA SER A 184 -0.82 -4.30 -15.41
C SER A 184 -0.71 -4.98 -14.04
N LYS A 185 0.45 -4.88 -13.38
CA LYS A 185 0.70 -5.40 -12.03
C LYS A 185 0.83 -4.29 -10.96
N TYR A 186 0.53 -3.04 -11.30
CA TYR A 186 0.74 -1.92 -10.37
C TYR A 186 -0.18 -1.96 -9.15
N ALA A 187 -1.39 -2.49 -9.27
CA ALA A 187 -2.25 -2.71 -8.10
C ALA A 187 -1.54 -3.60 -7.06
N GLU A 188 -1.00 -4.73 -7.49
CA GLU A 188 -0.29 -5.70 -6.63
C GLU A 188 0.95 -5.09 -5.99
N MET A 189 1.67 -4.26 -6.75
CA MET A 189 2.83 -3.52 -6.26
C MET A 189 2.44 -2.52 -5.18
N TYR A 190 1.43 -1.68 -5.43
CA TYR A 190 0.96 -0.69 -4.46
C TYR A 190 0.39 -1.34 -3.19
N GLU A 191 -0.35 -2.44 -3.31
CA GLU A 191 -0.83 -3.25 -2.17
C GLU A 191 0.35 -3.77 -1.32
N THR A 192 1.44 -4.17 -1.97
CA THR A 192 2.64 -4.65 -1.26
C THR A 192 3.32 -3.51 -0.50
N TYR A 193 3.51 -2.36 -1.15
CA TYR A 193 4.09 -1.17 -0.52
C TYR A 193 3.21 -0.57 0.57
N PHE A 194 1.89 -0.63 0.42
CA PHE A 194 0.94 -0.23 1.46
C PHE A 194 1.17 -0.98 2.78
N ASN A 195 1.51 -2.27 2.72
CA ASN A 195 1.80 -3.08 3.90
C ASN A 195 3.24 -2.88 4.45
N MET A 196 4.12 -2.22 3.69
CA MET A 196 5.51 -1.98 4.07
C MET A 196 5.94 -0.56 3.67
N PRO A 197 5.28 0.48 4.20
CA PRO A 197 5.41 1.85 3.69
C PRO A 197 6.82 2.42 3.85
N SER A 198 7.53 2.06 4.93
CA SER A 198 8.93 2.44 5.15
C SER A 198 9.92 1.87 4.13
N GLN A 199 9.52 0.84 3.36
CA GLN A 199 10.32 0.21 2.31
C GLN A 199 9.93 0.72 0.91
N THR A 200 9.00 1.66 0.81
CA THR A 200 8.49 2.15 -0.47
C THR A 200 9.42 3.23 -1.03
N PRO A 201 9.90 3.11 -2.28
CA PRO A 201 10.67 4.17 -2.92
C PRO A 201 9.85 5.46 -3.08
N GLN A 202 10.50 6.62 -2.92
CA GLN A 202 9.83 7.92 -3.01
C GLN A 202 9.18 8.13 -4.38
N GLU A 203 9.81 7.65 -5.44
CA GLU A 203 9.30 7.76 -6.81
C GLU A 203 7.98 7.00 -7.01
N VAL A 204 7.74 5.93 -6.23
CA VAL A 204 6.49 5.18 -6.26
C VAL A 204 5.35 6.02 -5.69
N PHE A 205 5.59 6.76 -4.59
CA PHE A 205 4.61 7.72 -4.06
C PHE A 205 4.33 8.84 -5.06
N SER A 206 5.37 9.45 -5.63
CA SER A 206 5.20 10.52 -6.62
C SER A 206 4.45 10.05 -7.86
N LYS A 207 4.71 8.81 -8.33
CA LYS A 207 3.98 8.21 -9.44
C LYS A 207 2.52 7.92 -9.08
N ALA A 208 2.25 7.38 -7.89
CA ALA A 208 0.88 7.15 -7.42
C ALA A 208 0.08 8.46 -7.38
N LEU A 209 0.67 9.55 -6.86
CA LEU A 209 0.06 10.88 -6.84
C LEU A 209 -0.16 11.44 -8.24
N SER A 210 0.83 11.32 -9.12
CA SER A 210 0.73 11.79 -10.51
C SER A 210 -0.36 11.06 -11.28
N ASP A 211 -0.48 9.75 -11.10
CA ASP A 211 -1.46 8.94 -11.82
C ASP A 211 -2.88 9.20 -11.32
N LEU A 212 -3.05 9.40 -10.01
CA LEU A 212 -4.33 9.81 -9.43
C LEU A 212 -4.82 11.17 -9.93
N ARG A 213 -3.91 12.06 -10.35
CA ARG A 213 -4.27 13.36 -10.96
C ARG A 213 -4.62 13.27 -12.44
N SER A 214 -4.21 12.20 -13.10
CA SER A 214 -4.42 12.07 -14.54
C SER A 214 -5.87 11.66 -14.81
N ASP A 215 -6.55 12.33 -15.74
CA ASP A 215 -7.91 11.97 -16.22
C ASP A 215 -7.93 10.62 -16.98
N ALA A 216 -6.86 9.81 -16.90
CA ALA A 216 -6.80 8.51 -17.53
C ALA A 216 -7.73 7.55 -16.78
N THR A 217 -8.56 6.82 -17.52
CA THR A 217 -9.42 5.77 -16.98
C THR A 217 -8.55 4.69 -16.34
N THR A 218 -8.30 4.83 -15.04
CA THR A 218 -7.67 3.81 -14.21
C THR A 218 -8.76 2.84 -13.76
N ASP A 219 -8.46 1.55 -13.73
CA ASP A 219 -9.35 0.59 -13.09
C ASP A 219 -9.50 0.89 -11.59
N GLU A 220 -10.66 0.58 -11.02
CA GLU A 220 -10.98 0.94 -9.64
C GLU A 220 -10.02 0.29 -8.62
N ARG A 221 -9.54 -0.94 -8.87
CA ARG A 221 -8.62 -1.64 -7.98
C ARG A 221 -7.29 -0.90 -7.87
N THR A 222 -6.69 -0.53 -9.00
CA THR A 222 -5.43 0.23 -9.00
C THR A 222 -5.59 1.60 -8.35
N ALA A 223 -6.72 2.28 -8.56
CA ALA A 223 -7.00 3.57 -7.92
C ALA A 223 -7.14 3.43 -6.39
N VAL A 224 -7.85 2.41 -5.90
CA VAL A 224 -7.95 2.07 -4.47
C VAL A 224 -6.57 1.76 -3.89
N ALA A 225 -5.76 0.94 -4.57
CA ALA A 225 -4.43 0.57 -4.11
C ALA A 225 -3.51 1.80 -3.99
N ARG A 226 -3.54 2.71 -4.97
CA ARG A 226 -2.82 4.01 -4.91
C ARG A 226 -3.29 4.84 -3.72
N LEU A 227 -4.60 5.02 -3.54
CA LEU A 227 -5.14 5.80 -2.43
C LEU A 227 -4.78 5.21 -1.06
N ASN A 228 -4.77 3.89 -0.94
CA ASN A 228 -4.33 3.22 0.28
C ASN A 228 -2.84 3.47 0.54
N LEU A 229 -1.98 3.33 -0.47
CA LEU A 229 -0.56 3.68 -0.34
C LEU A 229 -0.39 5.16 0.08
N ILE A 230 -1.08 6.11 -0.56
CA ILE A 230 -1.00 7.52 -0.16
C ILE A 230 -1.47 7.74 1.28
N GLY A 231 -2.44 6.96 1.75
CA GLY A 231 -2.88 6.98 3.14
C GLY A 231 -1.76 6.68 4.14
N THR A 232 -0.76 5.86 3.78
CA THR A 232 0.35 5.55 4.69
C THR A 232 1.26 6.73 4.96
N LEU A 233 1.15 7.82 4.17
CA LEU A 233 1.92 9.04 4.42
C LEU A 233 1.68 9.62 5.82
N GLU A 234 0.62 9.22 6.54
CA GLU A 234 0.42 9.56 7.95
C GLU A 234 1.55 9.04 8.86
N GLU A 235 2.23 7.96 8.45
CA GLU A 235 3.32 7.36 9.20
C GLU A 235 4.56 8.26 9.23
N PRO A 236 5.16 8.49 10.42
CA PRO A 236 6.36 9.32 10.56
C PRO A 236 7.63 8.60 10.07
N SER A 237 7.56 7.29 9.81
CA SER A 237 8.68 6.45 9.38
C SER A 237 9.09 6.68 7.93
N ILE A 238 8.25 7.34 7.14
CA ILE A 238 8.45 7.56 5.70
C ILE A 238 9.37 8.77 5.48
N LEU A 239 10.42 8.56 4.68
CA LEU A 239 11.35 9.62 4.31
C LEU A 239 10.64 10.71 3.49
N ASP A 240 10.91 11.99 3.80
CA ASP A 240 10.30 13.15 3.13
C ASP A 240 8.77 13.20 3.12
N ALA A 241 8.12 12.47 4.06
CA ALA A 241 6.66 12.39 4.15
C ALA A 241 5.99 13.78 4.18
N ALA A 242 6.60 14.78 4.81
CA ALA A 242 6.03 16.12 4.89
C ALA A 242 5.78 16.78 3.52
N ASN A 243 6.72 16.64 2.58
CA ASN A 243 6.55 17.20 1.23
C ASN A 243 5.48 16.43 0.46
N LEU A 244 5.51 15.10 0.54
CA LEU A 244 4.54 14.23 -0.11
C LEU A 244 3.12 14.43 0.47
N ARG A 245 2.97 14.71 1.77
CA ARG A 245 1.68 14.98 2.41
C ARG A 245 1.00 16.21 1.84
N SER A 246 1.74 17.31 1.64
CA SER A 246 1.18 18.52 1.04
C SER A 246 0.63 18.24 -0.36
N GLU A 247 1.42 17.52 -1.16
CA GLU A 247 1.04 17.11 -2.51
C GLU A 247 -0.17 16.16 -2.51
N ALA A 248 -0.18 15.19 -1.59
CA ALA A 248 -1.27 14.24 -1.39
C ALA A 248 -2.56 14.95 -1.00
N VAL A 249 -2.53 15.87 -0.03
CA VAL A 249 -3.72 16.62 0.40
C VAL A 249 -4.31 17.40 -0.77
N GLN A 250 -3.49 18.01 -1.63
CA GLN A 250 -3.99 18.68 -2.83
C GLN A 250 -4.68 17.72 -3.79
N THR A 251 -4.05 16.58 -4.09
CA THR A 251 -4.61 15.55 -4.99
C THR A 251 -5.91 14.97 -4.44
N LEU A 252 -5.95 14.64 -3.15
CA LEU A 252 -7.12 14.04 -2.54
C LEU A 252 -8.30 15.02 -2.49
N ASN A 253 -8.06 16.32 -2.30
CA ASN A 253 -9.13 17.33 -2.39
C ASN A 253 -9.74 17.38 -3.80
N GLN A 254 -8.91 17.28 -4.85
CA GLN A 254 -9.39 17.24 -6.23
C GLN A 254 -10.28 16.00 -6.49
N ILE A 255 -9.86 14.84 -5.99
CA ILE A 255 -10.64 13.60 -6.11
C ILE A 255 -11.95 13.69 -5.32
N ALA A 256 -11.90 14.17 -4.07
CA ALA A 256 -13.06 14.30 -3.19
C ALA A 256 -14.15 15.21 -3.79
N ASP A 257 -13.77 16.26 -4.51
CA ASP A 257 -14.67 17.19 -5.20
C ASP A 257 -14.95 16.81 -6.67
N GLY A 258 -14.30 15.76 -7.18
CA GLY A 258 -14.30 15.37 -8.59
C GLY A 258 -15.47 14.50 -9.03
N HIS A 259 -15.32 13.91 -10.22
CA HIS A 259 -16.33 13.06 -10.86
C HIS A 259 -16.00 11.55 -10.82
N ASP A 260 -15.01 11.16 -10.03
CA ASP A 260 -14.62 9.75 -9.82
C ASP A 260 -15.75 8.91 -9.21
N SER A 261 -15.57 7.59 -9.14
CA SER A 261 -16.55 6.71 -8.50
C SER A 261 -16.77 7.09 -7.03
N GLU A 262 -17.98 6.85 -6.50
CA GLU A 262 -18.30 7.19 -5.10
C GLU A 262 -17.35 6.52 -4.11
N LEU A 263 -16.91 5.30 -4.40
CA LEU A 263 -15.90 4.58 -3.62
C LEU A 263 -14.57 5.35 -3.56
N ILE A 264 -14.05 5.77 -4.71
CA ILE A 264 -12.78 6.50 -4.82
C ILE A 264 -12.87 7.86 -4.11
N ARG A 265 -13.98 8.58 -4.25
CA ARG A 265 -14.20 9.85 -3.54
C ARG A 265 -14.29 9.63 -2.02
N ALA A 266 -15.05 8.63 -1.57
CA ALA A 266 -15.19 8.31 -0.15
C ALA A 266 -13.83 7.94 0.47
N LEU A 267 -13.04 7.12 -0.24
CA LEU A 267 -11.71 6.73 0.20
C LEU A 267 -10.75 7.94 0.24
N ALA A 268 -10.81 8.83 -0.75
CA ALA A 268 -10.00 10.05 -0.75
C ALA A 268 -10.33 10.97 0.44
N VAL A 269 -11.62 11.14 0.75
CA VAL A 269 -12.09 11.87 1.94
C VAL A 269 -11.57 11.23 3.23
N GLN A 270 -11.60 9.91 3.31
CA GLN A 270 -11.05 9.19 4.46
C GLN A 270 -9.55 9.49 4.64
N LYS A 271 -8.76 9.46 3.55
CA LYS A 271 -7.33 9.76 3.63
C LYS A 271 -7.07 11.22 3.95
N LEU A 272 -7.87 12.15 3.44
CA LEU A 272 -7.81 13.57 3.81
C LEU A 272 -8.01 13.77 5.31
N PHE A 273 -9.00 13.10 5.89
CA PHE A 273 -9.27 13.18 7.33
C PHE A 273 -8.04 12.78 8.15
N ARG A 274 -7.35 11.70 7.78
CA ARG A 274 -6.17 11.19 8.48
C ARG A 274 -4.90 12.02 8.29
N LEU A 275 -4.66 12.48 7.06
CA LEU A 275 -3.41 13.17 6.71
C LEU A 275 -3.36 14.63 7.22
N ASN A 276 -4.48 15.17 7.69
CA ASN A 276 -4.60 16.54 8.14
C ASN A 276 -4.52 16.67 9.67
N SER A 277 -4.25 17.89 10.14
CA SER A 277 -4.29 18.20 11.57
C SER A 277 -5.70 17.97 12.15
N PRO A 278 -5.84 17.66 13.46
CA PRO A 278 -7.14 17.45 14.10
C PRO A 278 -8.22 18.49 13.80
N GLY A 279 -7.86 19.78 13.82
CA GLY A 279 -8.79 20.86 13.54
C GLY A 279 -9.27 20.85 12.09
N GLU A 280 -8.38 20.53 11.15
CA GLU A 280 -8.72 20.45 9.73
C GLU A 280 -9.48 19.16 9.41
N ALA A 281 -9.13 18.04 10.05
CA ALA A 281 -9.90 16.79 9.98
C ALA A 281 -11.37 17.01 10.42
N ALA A 282 -11.59 17.78 11.49
CA ALA A 282 -12.94 18.18 11.92
C ALA A 282 -13.67 19.01 10.85
N ASN A 283 -12.99 19.96 10.21
CA ASN A 283 -13.56 20.79 9.14
C ASN A 283 -13.94 19.94 7.92
N ILE A 284 -13.06 19.02 7.51
CA ILE A 284 -13.30 18.07 6.42
C ILE A 284 -14.55 17.22 6.74
N ALA A 285 -14.63 16.65 7.94
CA ALA A 285 -15.77 15.86 8.37
C ALA A 285 -17.09 16.67 8.32
N ILE A 286 -17.10 17.88 8.87
CA ILE A 286 -18.26 18.79 8.82
C ILE A 286 -18.70 19.05 7.37
N GLY A 287 -17.74 19.42 6.51
CA GLY A 287 -18.00 19.71 5.10
C GLY A 287 -18.61 18.51 4.38
N GLN A 288 -18.06 17.32 4.59
CA GLN A 288 -18.50 16.11 3.91
C GLN A 288 -19.86 15.61 4.42
N PHE A 289 -20.09 15.59 5.74
CA PHE A 289 -21.39 15.23 6.31
C PHE A 289 -22.54 16.08 5.78
N SER A 290 -22.28 17.35 5.44
CA SER A 290 -23.29 18.22 4.83
C SER A 290 -23.71 17.76 3.43
N ARG A 291 -22.79 17.19 2.65
CA ARG A 291 -22.95 16.76 1.25
C ARG A 291 -23.42 15.30 1.11
N GLY A 292 -23.16 14.46 2.10
CA GLY A 292 -23.52 13.05 2.14
C GLY A 292 -22.79 12.38 3.30
N ALA A 293 -23.46 11.52 4.07
CA ALA A 293 -22.81 10.85 5.19
C ALA A 293 -22.15 9.57 4.69
N TYR A 294 -20.83 9.58 4.47
CA TYR A 294 -20.07 8.35 4.28
C TYR A 294 -20.02 7.60 5.63
N PRO A 295 -20.61 6.40 5.76
CA PRO A 295 -20.73 5.71 7.05
C PRO A 295 -19.37 5.49 7.74
N ASP A 296 -18.35 5.15 6.96
CA ASP A 296 -16.99 4.96 7.49
C ASP A 296 -16.38 6.26 8.02
N LEU A 297 -16.56 7.39 7.33
CA LEU A 297 -16.10 8.69 7.82
C LEU A 297 -16.82 9.09 9.11
N VAL A 298 -18.12 8.80 9.23
CA VAL A 298 -18.89 9.07 10.46
C VAL A 298 -18.32 8.24 11.61
N ARG A 299 -18.13 6.94 11.42
CA ARG A 299 -17.57 6.03 12.42
C ARG A 299 -16.16 6.46 12.82
N GLU A 300 -15.32 6.78 11.86
CA GLU A 300 -13.95 7.23 12.09
C GLU A 300 -13.91 8.55 12.87
N THR A 301 -14.73 9.53 12.48
CA THR A 301 -14.82 10.81 13.20
C THR A 301 -15.31 10.62 14.64
N LEU A 302 -16.29 9.72 14.88
CA LEU A 302 -16.74 9.38 16.22
C LEU A 302 -15.64 8.73 17.06
N ASN A 303 -14.86 7.82 16.46
CA ASN A 303 -13.73 7.20 17.12
C ASN A 303 -12.65 8.23 17.49
N SER A 304 -12.27 9.11 16.57
CA SER A 304 -11.30 10.19 16.82
C SER A 304 -11.77 11.19 17.89
N VAL A 305 -13.07 11.46 17.96
CA VAL A 305 -13.65 12.25 19.06
C VAL A 305 -13.56 11.48 20.39
N SER A 306 -13.87 10.18 20.38
CA SER A 306 -13.84 9.35 21.57
C SER A 306 -12.42 9.13 22.12
N SER A 307 -11.40 9.06 21.25
CA SER A 307 -9.99 8.95 21.65
C SER A 307 -9.38 10.28 22.11
N GLY A 308 -10.03 11.40 21.81
CA GLY A 308 -9.52 12.75 22.11
C GLY A 308 -8.60 13.31 21.03
N ASP A 309 -8.42 12.60 19.91
CA ASP A 309 -7.63 13.07 18.77
C ASP A 309 -8.28 14.29 18.11
N VAL A 310 -9.61 14.33 18.07
CA VAL A 310 -10.40 15.43 17.48
C VAL A 310 -11.33 16.04 18.53
N GLU A 311 -11.30 17.36 18.66
CA GLU A 311 -12.19 18.06 19.59
C GLU A 311 -13.65 18.07 19.10
N LEU A 312 -14.58 17.68 19.98
CA LEU A 312 -16.02 17.76 19.69
C LEU A 312 -16.56 19.19 19.80
N THR A 313 -16.25 20.00 18.79
CA THR A 313 -16.78 21.36 18.68
C THR A 313 -18.31 21.36 18.51
N PRO A 314 -19.02 22.46 18.83
CA PRO A 314 -20.47 22.57 18.60
C PRO A 314 -20.88 22.32 17.15
N ASN A 315 -20.07 22.76 16.19
CA ASN A 315 -20.33 22.55 14.76
C ASN A 315 -20.19 21.06 14.39
N LEU A 316 -19.12 20.40 14.85
CA LEU A 316 -18.91 18.98 14.62
C LEU A 316 -20.03 18.13 15.25
N ARG A 317 -20.46 18.48 16.46
CA ARG A 317 -21.58 17.82 17.16
C ARG A 317 -22.87 17.90 16.34
N THR A 318 -23.20 19.08 15.84
CA THR A 318 -24.38 19.28 14.99
C THR A 318 -24.28 18.46 13.70
N ALA A 319 -23.12 18.49 13.03
CA ALA A 319 -22.89 17.76 11.79
C ALA A 319 -23.02 16.24 12.00
N LEU A 320 -22.38 15.68 13.03
CA LEU A 320 -22.48 14.26 13.39
C LEU A 320 -23.92 13.85 13.73
N THR A 321 -24.64 14.67 14.51
CA THR A 321 -26.03 14.39 14.87
C THR A 321 -26.93 14.32 13.64
N MET A 322 -26.70 15.19 12.66
CA MET A 322 -27.44 15.15 11.40
C MET A 322 -27.03 13.94 10.54
N ALA A 323 -25.73 13.62 10.47
CA ALA A 323 -25.23 12.50 9.69
C ALA A 323 -25.76 11.15 10.21
N VAL A 324 -25.75 10.92 11.53
CA VAL A 324 -26.23 9.69 12.17
C VAL A 324 -27.75 9.51 12.05
N LYS A 325 -28.51 10.60 11.93
CA LYS A 325 -29.98 10.56 11.79
C LYS A 325 -30.45 10.34 10.36
N ARG A 326 -29.58 10.41 9.36
CA ARG A 326 -29.94 10.13 7.97
C ARG A 326 -30.14 8.61 7.84
N PRO A 327 -31.30 8.16 7.33
CA PRO A 327 -31.65 6.74 7.25
C PRO A 327 -30.77 5.95 6.27
#